data_AF-A0A832GU26-F1
#
_entry.id   AF-A0A832GU26-F1
#
_cell.length_a   1.000
_cell.length_b   1.000
_cell.length_c   1.000
_cell.angle_alpha   90.00
_cell.angle_beta   90.00
_cell.angle_gamma   90.00
#
_symmetry.space_group_name_H-M   'P 1'
#
loop_
_entity.id
_entity.type
_entity.pdbx_description
1 polymer ?
#
loop_
_entity_poly.entity_id
_entity_poly.type
_entity_poly.pdbx_seq_one_letter_code
_entity_poly.pdbx_strand_id
1 'polypeptide(L)'
;MKIAIIGGGAAGFFAAVNLAEKINLSEHEICIFESSTKLLSKVLISGGGRCNVTNSMTSPDDFVKNYPRGEKELKQVFSRFNNLDLINWFESRGIKLKSESDGRVFPQTNSSKTIVDFFISSCNNSGVKIKTSHKLNEIDFIPAKPVSQKKFKLTFSNKNEYIADFVLITTGGSSNPENFYFLKNTSHTVTPLIPSLFSFNIRKSGDTSDSNPALSYLVSQPIPPSLSSPSSLSFPPSLSFLYVKMQVFF
;
A
#
# COMPACT_ATOMS: atom_id res chain seq x y z
N MET A 1 3.67 7.80 22.42
CA MET A 1 2.62 7.01 21.69
C MET A 1 3.29 5.92 20.85
N LYS A 2 2.64 4.77 20.66
CA LYS A 2 3.12 3.65 19.85
C LYS A 2 2.33 3.56 18.54
N ILE A 3 3.03 3.62 17.42
CA ILE A 3 2.47 3.56 16.06
C ILE A 3 2.97 2.27 15.41
N ALA A 4 2.04 1.39 15.06
CA ALA A 4 2.34 0.19 14.29
C ALA A 4 2.03 0.41 12.82
N ILE A 5 2.99 0.11 11.95
CA ILE A 5 2.85 0.14 10.50
C ILE A 5 2.91 -1.30 9.99
N ILE A 6 1.83 -1.78 9.36
CA ILE A 6 1.68 -3.18 8.96
C ILE A 6 1.96 -3.30 7.46
N GLY A 7 3.11 -3.87 7.12
CA GLY A 7 3.62 -4.04 5.76
C GLY A 7 4.87 -3.18 5.51
N GLY A 8 6.00 -3.83 5.24
CA GLY A 8 7.30 -3.23 4.93
C GLY A 8 7.47 -2.92 3.44
N GLY A 9 6.40 -2.47 2.78
CA GLY A 9 6.41 -2.00 1.39
C GLY A 9 6.66 -0.49 1.29
N ALA A 10 6.57 0.05 0.08
CA ALA A 10 6.86 1.46 -0.17
C ALA A 10 6.00 2.42 0.68
N ALA A 11 4.69 2.17 0.78
CA ALA A 11 3.79 2.99 1.58
C ALA A 11 4.15 2.97 3.08
N GLY A 12 4.53 1.80 3.61
CA GLY A 12 4.90 1.66 5.02
C GLY A 12 6.20 2.41 5.36
N PHE A 13 7.22 2.28 4.51
CA PHE A 13 8.48 3.01 4.67
C PHE A 13 8.31 4.52 4.47
N PHE A 14 7.56 4.94 3.45
CA PHE A 14 7.28 6.35 3.23
C PHE A 14 6.55 6.98 4.41
N ALA A 15 5.52 6.31 4.94
CA ALA A 15 4.82 6.77 6.13
C ALA A 15 5.74 6.84 7.35
N ALA A 16 6.57 5.82 7.57
CA ALA A 16 7.49 5.78 8.69
C ALA A 16 8.50 6.93 8.67
N VAL A 17 9.12 7.20 7.52
CA VAL A 17 10.08 8.31 7.36
C VAL A 17 9.39 9.65 7.62
N ASN A 18 8.23 9.90 6.99
CA ASN A 18 7.51 11.16 7.18
C ASN A 18 6.99 11.35 8.61
N LEU A 19 6.62 10.27 9.31
CA LEU A 19 6.22 10.33 10.71
C LEU A 19 7.42 10.61 11.63
N ALA A 20 8.54 9.94 11.39
CA ALA A 20 9.76 10.12 12.18
C ALA A 20 10.33 11.55 12.08
N GLU A 21 10.12 12.23 10.95
CA GLU A 21 10.48 13.65 10.78
C GLU A 21 9.56 14.61 11.57
N LYS A 22 8.37 14.16 11.98
CA LYS A 22 7.33 15.01 12.61
C LYS A 22 7.15 14.76 14.10
N ILE A 23 7.60 13.63 14.62
CA ILE A 23 7.39 13.25 16.02
C ILE A 23 8.71 12.95 16.71
N ASN A 24 8.78 13.26 18.00
CA ASN A 24 9.97 12.96 18.80
C ASN A 24 10.04 11.47 19.18
N LEU A 25 10.95 10.72 18.57
CA LEU A 25 11.09 9.29 18.84
C LEU A 25 11.73 8.93 20.20
N SER A 26 12.12 9.91 21.03
CA SER A 26 12.42 9.66 22.45
C SER A 26 11.16 9.43 23.30
N GLU A 27 10.01 9.91 22.85
CA GLU A 27 8.71 9.82 23.56
C GLU A 27 7.67 8.97 22.80
N HIS A 28 7.96 8.69 21.53
CA HIS A 28 7.10 7.96 20.62
C HIS A 28 7.85 6.77 19.99
N GLU A 29 7.12 5.71 19.65
CA GLU A 29 7.68 4.53 19.00
C GLU A 29 6.95 4.30 17.68
N ILE A 30 7.71 4.19 16.58
CA ILE A 30 7.22 3.71 15.29
C ILE A 30 7.82 2.33 15.05
N CYS A 31 6.98 1.34 14.75
CA CYS A 31 7.41 0.00 14.41
C CYS A 31 6.76 -0.49 13.11
N ILE A 32 7.58 -0.80 12.11
CA ILE A 32 7.16 -1.48 10.87
C ILE A 32 7.17 -2.98 11.12
N PHE A 33 6.07 -3.66 10.82
CA PHE A 33 5.95 -5.11 10.85
C PHE A 33 5.79 -5.65 9.42
N GLU A 34 6.72 -6.49 8.98
CA GLU A 34 6.70 -7.14 7.67
C GLU A 34 6.48 -8.64 7.83
N SER A 35 5.58 -9.19 7.01
CA SER A 35 5.22 -10.62 7.01
C SER A 35 6.36 -11.54 6.58
N SER A 36 7.13 -11.11 5.58
CA SER A 36 8.24 -11.86 5.01
C SER A 36 9.57 -11.52 5.69
N THR A 37 10.63 -12.21 5.29
CA THR A 37 12.01 -11.87 5.70
C THR A 37 12.62 -10.74 4.86
N LYS A 38 11.94 -10.30 3.78
CA LYS A 38 12.48 -9.35 2.80
C LYS A 38 11.65 -8.07 2.74
N LEU A 39 12.27 -6.95 3.09
CA LEU A 39 11.66 -5.62 3.02
C LEU A 39 11.66 -5.10 1.58
N LEU A 40 10.68 -4.27 1.23
CA LEU A 40 10.64 -3.52 -0.04
C LEU A 40 10.79 -4.41 -1.29
N SER A 41 10.48 -5.71 -1.20
CA SER A 41 10.69 -6.69 -2.28
C SER A 41 10.04 -6.28 -3.59
N LYS A 42 8.83 -5.70 -3.54
CA LYS A 42 8.17 -5.19 -4.74
C LYS A 42 8.91 -3.98 -5.32
N VAL A 43 9.38 -3.04 -4.48
CA VAL A 43 10.19 -1.90 -4.94
C VAL A 43 11.46 -2.39 -5.65
N LEU A 44 12.13 -3.40 -5.09
CA LEU A 44 13.35 -3.98 -5.68
C LEU A 44 13.14 -4.45 -7.12
N ILE A 45 12.02 -5.11 -7.42
CA ILE A 45 11.76 -5.66 -8.77
C ILE A 45 11.05 -4.68 -9.72
N SER A 46 10.48 -3.59 -9.18
CA SER A 46 9.73 -2.61 -9.98
C SER A 46 10.58 -1.96 -11.08
N GLY A 47 9.95 -1.65 -12.23
CA GLY A 47 10.62 -1.01 -13.36
C GLY A 47 11.81 -1.82 -13.91
N GLY A 48 11.77 -3.15 -13.81
CA GLY A 48 12.88 -4.02 -14.21
C GLY A 48 14.12 -3.89 -13.33
N GLY A 49 13.93 -3.65 -12.03
CA GLY A 49 15.05 -3.44 -11.09
C GLY A 49 15.55 -1.99 -10.99
N ARG A 50 14.94 -1.06 -11.71
CA ARG A 50 15.32 0.37 -11.71
C ARG A 50 14.47 1.21 -10.77
N CYS A 51 13.30 0.69 -10.36
CA CYS A 51 12.23 1.39 -9.67
C CYS A 51 11.59 2.52 -10.48
N ASN A 52 10.42 2.25 -11.07
CA ASN A 52 9.56 3.31 -11.60
C ASN A 52 8.90 4.01 -10.41
N VAL A 53 9.54 5.07 -9.92
CA VAL A 53 9.20 5.77 -8.68
C VAL A 53 7.82 6.43 -8.80
N THR A 54 7.61 7.12 -9.92
CA THR A 54 6.38 7.87 -10.19
C THR A 54 6.25 8.22 -11.67
N ASN A 55 5.35 9.13 -12.03
CA ASN A 55 5.21 9.69 -13.37
C ASN A 55 5.46 11.22 -13.36
N SER A 56 5.95 11.78 -14.46
CA SER A 56 6.30 13.20 -14.60
C SER A 56 5.16 14.07 -15.13
N MET A 57 3.93 13.54 -15.23
CA MET A 57 2.76 14.30 -15.67
C MET A 57 2.52 15.52 -14.75
N THR A 58 2.34 16.68 -15.35
CA THR A 58 2.28 17.94 -14.59
C THR A 58 0.88 18.32 -14.11
N SER A 59 -0.16 17.72 -14.68
CA SER A 59 -1.56 17.95 -14.33
C SER A 59 -2.04 16.87 -13.36
N PRO A 60 -2.31 17.18 -12.07
CA PRO A 60 -2.86 16.22 -11.13
C PRO A 60 -4.22 15.65 -11.55
N ASP A 61 -5.04 16.48 -12.21
CA ASP A 61 -6.36 16.09 -12.73
C ASP A 61 -6.27 15.12 -13.91
N ASP A 62 -5.22 15.20 -14.72
CA ASP A 62 -4.99 14.19 -15.75
C ASP A 62 -4.29 12.96 -15.17
N PHE A 63 -3.41 13.18 -14.18
CA PHE A 63 -2.67 12.11 -13.55
C PHE A 63 -3.59 11.13 -12.83
N VAL A 64 -4.62 11.64 -12.14
CA VAL A 64 -5.58 10.82 -11.41
C VAL A 64 -6.43 9.92 -12.34
N LYS A 65 -6.62 10.30 -13.61
CA LYS A 65 -7.34 9.49 -14.60
C LYS A 65 -6.64 8.17 -14.93
N ASN A 66 -5.33 8.06 -14.63
CA ASN A 66 -4.61 6.79 -14.73
C ASN A 66 -5.03 5.77 -13.63
N TYR A 67 -5.88 6.17 -12.69
CA TYR A 67 -6.36 5.35 -11.58
C TYR A 67 -7.90 5.28 -11.55
N PRO A 68 -8.58 4.74 -12.57
CA PRO A 68 -10.03 4.83 -12.71
C PRO A 68 -10.81 4.26 -11.51
N ARG A 69 -10.31 3.18 -10.88
CA ARG A 69 -10.94 2.57 -9.70
C ARG A 69 -10.79 3.36 -8.40
N GLY A 70 -9.82 4.28 -8.33
CA GLY A 70 -9.55 5.09 -7.13
C GLY A 70 -9.57 6.57 -7.41
N GLU A 71 -10.14 6.99 -8.54
CA GLU A 71 -10.00 8.36 -9.05
C GLU A 71 -10.57 9.37 -8.04
N LYS A 72 -11.78 9.09 -7.52
CA LYS A 72 -12.48 9.98 -6.60
C LYS A 72 -11.72 10.15 -5.29
N GLU A 73 -11.21 9.07 -4.72
CA GLU A 73 -10.43 9.07 -3.47
C GLU A 73 -9.09 9.77 -3.68
N LEU A 74 -8.42 9.49 -4.81
CA LEU A 74 -7.10 10.04 -5.11
C LEU A 74 -7.12 11.52 -5.46
N LYS A 75 -8.24 12.09 -5.96
CA LYS A 75 -8.37 13.54 -6.17
C LYS A 75 -8.08 14.33 -4.90
N GLN A 76 -8.60 13.89 -3.77
CA GLN A 76 -8.37 14.56 -2.47
C GLN A 76 -6.97 14.31 -1.92
N VAL A 77 -6.35 13.16 -2.24
CA VAL A 77 -4.98 12.85 -1.82
C VAL A 77 -3.99 13.67 -2.63
N PHE A 78 -4.13 13.70 -3.96
CA PHE A 78 -3.24 14.42 -4.88
C PHE A 78 -3.37 15.93 -4.79
N SER A 79 -4.46 16.48 -4.25
CA SER A 79 -4.51 17.90 -3.91
C SER A 79 -3.63 18.29 -2.72
N ARG A 80 -3.19 17.31 -1.91
CA ARG A 80 -2.30 17.51 -0.76
C ARG A 80 -0.88 17.01 -0.99
N PHE A 81 -0.74 15.92 -1.74
CA PHE A 81 0.55 15.31 -2.08
C PHE A 81 0.40 14.47 -3.35
N ASN A 82 0.98 14.94 -4.46
CA ASN A 82 0.92 14.29 -5.77
C ASN A 82 2.29 13.74 -6.23
N ASN A 83 2.37 13.35 -7.50
CA ASN A 83 3.57 12.81 -8.12
C ASN A 83 4.74 13.81 -8.19
N LEU A 84 4.47 15.11 -8.42
CA LEU A 84 5.51 16.14 -8.43
C LEU A 84 6.04 16.41 -7.02
N ASP A 85 5.15 16.40 -6.02
CA ASP A 85 5.55 16.48 -4.62
C ASP A 85 6.45 15.31 -4.24
N LEU A 86 6.16 14.10 -4.72
CA LEU A 86 7.00 12.93 -4.51
C LEU A 86 8.39 13.08 -5.16
N ILE A 87 8.47 13.66 -6.37
CA ILE A 87 9.76 13.96 -7.03
C ILE A 87 10.58 14.91 -6.15
N ASN A 88 9.98 16.04 -5.78
CA ASN A 88 10.63 17.05 -4.93
C ASN A 88 11.02 16.48 -3.55
N TRP A 89 10.20 15.58 -2.99
CA TRP A 89 10.45 14.93 -1.71
C TRP A 89 11.69 14.05 -1.74
N PHE A 90 11.92 13.32 -2.83
CA PHE A 90 13.16 12.54 -3.01
C PHE A 90 14.36 13.44 -3.33
N GLU A 91 14.20 14.44 -4.21
CA GLU A 91 15.31 15.31 -4.61
C GLU A 91 15.82 16.18 -3.46
N SER A 92 14.92 16.71 -2.61
CA SER A 92 15.28 17.43 -1.38
C SER A 92 16.05 16.57 -0.37
N ARG A 93 16.03 15.24 -0.53
CA ARG A 93 16.79 14.26 0.29
C ARG A 93 17.98 13.67 -0.47
N GLY A 94 18.42 14.32 -1.54
CA GLY A 94 19.61 13.96 -2.30
C GLY A 94 19.41 12.79 -3.28
N ILE A 95 18.18 12.28 -3.43
CA ILE A 95 17.88 11.23 -4.41
C ILE A 95 17.47 11.88 -5.72
N LYS A 96 18.45 12.04 -6.62
CA LYS A 96 18.21 12.60 -7.95
C LYS A 96 17.36 11.67 -8.80
N LEU A 97 16.33 12.22 -9.43
CA LEU A 97 15.43 11.49 -10.32
C LEU A 97 15.61 11.96 -11.76
N LYS A 98 15.17 11.12 -12.71
CA LYS A 98 15.11 11.46 -14.12
C LYS A 98 13.80 10.95 -14.73
N SER A 99 13.25 11.76 -15.62
CA SER A 99 12.05 11.42 -16.39
C SER A 99 12.47 10.87 -17.75
N GLU A 100 11.77 9.84 -18.22
CA GLU A 100 11.88 9.33 -19.59
C GLU A 100 10.79 9.95 -20.49
N SER A 101 10.90 9.77 -21.80
CA SER A 101 9.98 10.38 -22.78
C SER A 101 8.53 9.90 -22.65
N ASP A 102 8.30 8.73 -22.05
CA ASP A 102 6.97 8.19 -21.75
C ASP A 102 6.41 8.65 -20.39
N GLY A 103 7.11 9.58 -19.74
CA GLY A 103 6.74 10.17 -18.46
C GLY A 103 7.08 9.31 -17.25
N ARG A 104 7.66 8.11 -17.40
CA ARG A 104 8.12 7.33 -16.24
C ARG A 104 9.30 8.01 -15.56
N VAL A 105 9.38 7.90 -14.23
CA VAL A 105 10.41 8.53 -13.43
C VAL A 105 11.23 7.48 -12.69
N PHE A 106 12.55 7.53 -12.86
CA PHE A 106 13.50 6.61 -12.27
C PHE A 106 14.56 7.35 -11.43
N PRO A 107 15.22 6.67 -10.47
CA PRO A 107 16.45 7.18 -9.90
C PRO A 107 17.49 7.40 -10.99
N GLN A 108 18.29 8.46 -10.88
CA GLN A 108 19.33 8.76 -11.88
C GLN A 108 20.31 7.58 -12.05
N THR A 109 20.54 6.82 -10.97
CA THR A 109 21.36 5.60 -10.90
C THR A 109 20.80 4.42 -11.69
N ASN A 110 19.54 4.48 -12.16
CA ASN A 110 18.82 3.35 -12.75
C ASN A 110 18.76 2.11 -11.84
N SER A 111 18.75 2.29 -10.52
CA SER A 111 18.70 1.15 -9.58
C SER A 111 17.64 1.36 -8.51
N SER A 112 16.76 0.38 -8.35
CA SER A 112 15.78 0.32 -7.26
C SER A 112 16.46 0.27 -5.90
N LYS A 113 17.70 -0.23 -5.84
CA LYS A 113 18.52 -0.27 -4.63
C LYS A 113 18.75 1.13 -4.06
N THR A 114 18.88 2.16 -4.90
CA THR A 114 18.99 3.56 -4.43
C THR A 114 17.79 3.97 -3.57
N ILE A 115 16.57 3.60 -3.98
CA ILE A 115 15.34 3.91 -3.23
C ILE A 115 15.25 3.07 -1.96
N VAL A 116 15.60 1.79 -2.05
CA VAL A 116 15.55 0.86 -0.92
C VAL A 116 16.54 1.23 0.18
N ASP A 117 17.79 1.48 -0.19
CA ASP A 117 18.85 1.85 0.74
C ASP A 117 18.52 3.18 1.41
N PHE A 118 17.96 4.15 0.67
CA PHE A 118 17.46 5.40 1.23
C PHE A 118 16.37 5.18 2.29
N PHE A 119 15.35 4.38 2.00
CA PHE A 119 14.28 4.12 2.96
C PHE A 119 14.78 3.38 4.21
N ILE A 120 15.61 2.35 4.04
CA ILE A 120 16.15 1.56 5.15
C ILE A 120 17.06 2.43 6.03
N SER A 121 17.99 3.18 5.43
CA SER A 121 18.88 4.08 6.17
C SER A 121 18.12 5.19 6.88
N SER A 122 17.13 5.82 6.24
CA SER A 122 16.31 6.87 6.86
C SER A 122 15.57 6.37 8.10
N CYS A 123 14.95 5.18 8.02
CA CYS A 123 14.30 4.56 9.16
C CYS A 123 15.29 4.23 10.28
N ASN A 124 16.42 3.59 9.96
CA ASN A 124 17.44 3.22 10.94
C ASN A 124 18.02 4.45 11.65
N ASN A 125 18.38 5.49 10.88
CA ASN A 125 18.97 6.72 11.42
C ASN A 125 17.98 7.49 12.31
N SER A 126 16.68 7.37 12.03
CA SER A 126 15.64 8.01 12.85
C SER A 126 15.26 7.18 14.08
N GLY A 127 15.70 5.91 14.19
CA GLY A 127 15.31 5.02 15.29
C GLY A 127 13.95 4.33 15.09
N VAL A 128 13.43 4.28 13.86
CA VAL A 128 12.24 3.48 13.54
C VAL A 128 12.58 2.00 13.68
N LYS A 129 11.75 1.26 14.43
CA LYS A 129 11.91 -0.18 14.59
C LYS A 129 11.36 -0.93 13.38
N ILE A 130 12.05 -1.98 12.94
CA ILE A 130 11.62 -2.82 11.82
C ILE A 130 11.66 -4.28 12.26
N LYS A 131 10.53 -4.98 12.12
CA LYS A 131 10.36 -6.39 12.51
C LYS A 131 9.85 -7.20 11.32
N THR A 132 10.71 -8.05 10.76
CA THR A 132 10.36 -9.01 9.69
C THR A 132 9.82 -10.31 10.27
N SER A 133 9.23 -11.17 9.44
CA SER A 133 8.60 -12.43 9.87
C SER A 133 7.47 -12.23 10.90
N HIS A 134 6.77 -11.11 10.82
CA HIS A 134 5.64 -10.73 11.67
C HIS A 134 4.40 -10.53 10.79
N LYS A 135 3.79 -11.63 10.30
CA LYS A 135 2.51 -11.55 9.59
C LYS A 135 1.42 -11.23 10.61
N LEU A 136 0.68 -10.15 10.40
CA LEU A 136 -0.46 -9.80 11.25
C LEU A 136 -1.60 -10.79 11.00
N ASN A 137 -2.08 -11.42 12.06
CA ASN A 137 -3.21 -12.36 12.00
C ASN A 137 -4.49 -11.72 12.53
N GLU A 138 -4.39 -10.86 13.54
CA GLU A 138 -5.57 -10.30 14.21
C GLU A 138 -5.28 -8.89 14.76
N ILE A 139 -6.30 -8.04 14.66
CA ILE A 139 -6.35 -6.71 15.29
C ILE A 139 -7.57 -6.70 16.21
N ASP A 140 -7.33 -6.50 17.50
CA ASP A 140 -8.39 -6.34 18.50
C ASP A 140 -8.34 -4.97 19.15
N PHE A 141 -9.50 -4.52 19.65
CA PHE A 141 -9.58 -3.32 20.47
C PHE A 141 -9.40 -3.68 21.94
N ILE A 142 -8.50 -2.99 22.62
CA ILE A 142 -8.38 -3.04 24.08
C ILE A 142 -9.26 -1.91 24.64
N PRO A 143 -10.31 -2.23 25.42
CA PRO A 143 -11.06 -1.23 26.15
C PRO A 143 -10.15 -0.57 27.18
N ALA A 144 -10.01 0.76 27.14
CA ALA A 144 -9.31 1.52 28.17
C ALA A 144 -10.32 2.24 29.08
N LYS A 145 -9.94 2.45 30.35
CA LYS A 145 -10.59 3.40 31.25
C LYS A 145 -9.63 4.58 31.46
N PRO A 146 -9.99 5.83 31.10
CA PRO A 146 -11.26 6.25 30.49
C PRO A 146 -11.42 5.77 29.02
N VAL A 147 -12.68 5.68 28.58
CA VAL A 147 -13.12 5.14 27.26
C VAL A 147 -12.51 5.87 26.05
N SER A 148 -11.90 7.04 26.28
CA SER A 148 -11.34 7.92 25.25
C SER A 148 -10.03 7.45 24.61
N GLN A 149 -9.35 6.42 25.14
CA GLN A 149 -8.08 5.92 24.58
C GLN A 149 -8.15 4.44 24.21
N LYS A 150 -8.95 4.10 23.19
CA LYS A 150 -8.94 2.75 22.61
C LYS A 150 -7.54 2.45 22.06
N LYS A 151 -6.91 1.37 22.54
CA LYS A 151 -5.66 0.84 22.00
C LYS A 151 -5.93 -0.37 21.14
N PHE A 152 -4.98 -0.70 20.28
CA PHE A 152 -5.03 -1.87 19.43
C PHE A 152 -4.10 -2.94 19.97
N LYS A 153 -4.62 -4.15 20.14
CA LYS A 153 -3.82 -5.37 20.32
C LYS A 153 -3.59 -5.99 18.95
N LEU A 154 -2.33 -6.20 18.59
CA LEU A 154 -1.92 -6.83 17.35
C LEU A 154 -1.34 -8.21 17.68
N THR A 155 -1.87 -9.25 17.04
CA THR A 155 -1.39 -10.62 17.19
C THR A 155 -0.75 -11.09 15.90
N PHE A 156 0.50 -11.55 15.97
CA PHE A 156 1.29 -11.96 14.80
C PHE A 156 1.40 -13.48 14.69
N SER A 157 1.73 -13.96 13.49
CA SER A 157 1.90 -15.39 13.17
C SER A 157 2.95 -16.13 14.00
N ASN A 158 3.94 -15.40 14.52
CA ASN A 158 4.97 -15.93 15.40
C ASN A 158 4.56 -15.91 16.89
N LYS A 159 3.27 -15.70 17.17
CA LYS A 159 2.68 -15.59 18.53
C LYS A 159 3.14 -14.39 19.34
N ASN A 160 3.93 -13.48 18.76
CA ASN A 160 4.21 -12.20 19.40
C ASN A 160 2.96 -11.34 19.40
N GLU A 161 2.86 -10.48 20.40
CA GLU A 161 1.81 -9.47 20.52
C GLU A 161 2.43 -8.08 20.57
N TYR A 162 1.69 -7.07 20.10
CA TYR A 162 2.09 -5.68 20.20
C TYR A 162 0.88 -4.79 20.50
N ILE A 163 1.03 -3.87 21.44
CA ILE A 163 0.01 -2.88 21.77
C ILE A 163 0.38 -1.55 21.11
N ALA A 164 -0.52 -1.02 20.29
CA ALA A 164 -0.34 0.25 19.60
C ALA A 164 -1.46 1.24 19.95
N ASP A 165 -1.12 2.52 19.99
CA ASP A 165 -2.10 3.60 20.06
C ASP A 165 -2.67 3.90 18.65
N PHE A 166 -1.85 3.71 17.61
CA PHE A 166 -2.25 3.86 16.20
C PHE A 166 -1.78 2.69 15.34
N VAL A 167 -2.59 2.31 14.36
CA VAL A 167 -2.27 1.26 13.39
C VAL A 167 -2.46 1.80 11.98
N LEU A 168 -1.41 1.72 11.17
CA LEU A 168 -1.43 2.02 9.74
C LEU A 168 -1.30 0.73 8.94
N ILE A 169 -2.26 0.45 8.06
CA ILE A 169 -2.27 -0.77 7.23
C ILE A 169 -1.72 -0.44 5.84
N THR A 170 -0.55 -1.00 5.53
CA THR A 170 0.20 -0.80 4.27
C THR A 170 0.65 -2.14 3.66
N THR A 171 -0.15 -3.20 3.84
CA THR A 171 0.15 -4.58 3.40
C THR A 171 0.09 -4.77 1.87
N GLY A 172 -0.41 -3.78 1.14
CA GLY A 172 -0.60 -3.84 -0.31
C GLY A 172 -1.80 -4.70 -0.73
N GLY A 173 -1.93 -4.93 -2.04
CA GLY A 173 -2.98 -5.79 -2.59
C GLY A 173 -2.63 -7.28 -2.50
N SER A 174 -3.67 -8.12 -2.47
CA SER A 174 -3.58 -9.58 -2.58
C SER A 174 -4.61 -10.10 -3.58
N SER A 175 -4.37 -11.27 -4.16
CA SER A 175 -5.37 -12.04 -4.91
C SER A 175 -6.18 -12.98 -4.01
N ASN A 176 -5.72 -13.25 -2.78
CA ASN A 176 -6.43 -14.09 -1.81
C ASN A 176 -7.13 -13.20 -0.75
N PRO A 177 -8.48 -13.22 -0.66
CA PRO A 177 -9.25 -12.49 0.36
C PRO A 177 -8.85 -12.79 1.80
N GLU A 178 -8.37 -14.01 2.08
CA GLU A 178 -7.97 -14.43 3.43
C GLU A 178 -6.82 -13.59 3.99
N ASN A 179 -6.01 -12.99 3.12
CA ASN A 179 -4.94 -12.08 3.55
C ASN A 179 -5.45 -10.78 4.16
N PHE A 180 -6.75 -10.50 4.12
CA PHE A 180 -7.39 -9.36 4.78
C PHE A 180 -8.22 -9.74 6.01
N TYR A 181 -8.27 -11.03 6.40
CA TYR A 181 -9.07 -11.50 7.54
C TYR A 181 -8.66 -10.90 8.88
N PHE A 182 -7.45 -10.35 8.99
CA PHE A 182 -7.03 -9.61 10.19
C PHE A 182 -7.90 -8.36 10.47
N LEU A 183 -8.68 -7.89 9.48
CA LEU A 183 -9.63 -6.78 9.62
C LEU A 183 -11.02 -7.21 10.13
N LYS A 184 -11.28 -8.52 10.31
CA LYS A 184 -12.61 -9.05 10.65
C LYS A 184 -13.23 -8.45 11.93
N ASN A 185 -12.40 -8.07 12.91
CA ASN A 185 -12.84 -7.50 14.18
C ASN A 185 -12.94 -5.97 14.13
N THR A 186 -12.73 -5.36 12.96
CA THR A 186 -12.87 -3.92 12.72
C THR A 186 -14.16 -3.62 11.96
N SER A 187 -14.57 -2.35 11.90
CA SER A 187 -15.76 -1.92 11.15
C SER A 187 -15.54 -1.82 9.62
N HIS A 188 -14.41 -2.32 9.09
CA HIS A 188 -14.09 -2.23 7.68
C HIS A 188 -14.71 -3.36 6.86
N THR A 189 -14.99 -3.07 5.60
CA THR A 189 -15.39 -4.07 4.60
C THR A 189 -14.29 -4.23 3.55
N VAL A 190 -14.20 -5.43 2.96
CA VAL A 190 -13.29 -5.71 1.85
C VAL A 190 -14.14 -5.93 0.61
N THR A 191 -13.97 -5.09 -0.41
CA THR A 191 -14.66 -5.24 -1.70
C THR A 191 -14.14 -6.47 -2.45
N PRO A 192 -14.91 -7.05 -3.38
CA PRO A 192 -14.42 -8.15 -4.21
C PRO A 192 -13.07 -7.84 -4.87
N LEU A 193 -12.14 -8.79 -4.79
CA LEU A 193 -10.80 -8.62 -5.34
C LEU A 193 -10.83 -8.92 -6.85
N ILE A 194 -10.38 -7.97 -7.65
CA ILE A 194 -10.36 -8.08 -9.11
C ILE A 194 -8.92 -7.92 -9.59
N PRO A 195 -8.37 -8.91 -10.33
CA PRO A 195 -7.05 -8.81 -10.94
C PRO A 195 -6.86 -7.54 -11.77
N SER A 196 -5.62 -7.06 -11.85
CA SER A 196 -5.21 -5.90 -12.65
C SER A 196 -3.80 -6.12 -13.16
N LEU A 197 -3.49 -5.64 -14.37
CA LEU A 197 -2.15 -5.71 -14.95
C LEU A 197 -1.59 -7.14 -15.00
N PHE A 198 -2.34 -8.03 -15.65
CA PHE A 198 -1.98 -9.44 -15.84
C PHE A 198 -1.73 -9.75 -17.32
N SER A 199 -0.90 -10.76 -17.57
CA SER A 199 -0.71 -11.29 -18.91
C SER A 199 -1.88 -12.18 -19.32
N PHE A 200 -2.27 -12.11 -20.59
CA PHE A 200 -3.22 -13.06 -21.16
C PHE A 200 -2.50 -14.36 -21.51
N ASN A 201 -3.11 -15.48 -21.14
CA ASN A 201 -2.70 -16.79 -21.65
C ASN A 201 -3.57 -17.11 -22.87
N ILE A 202 -2.97 -17.02 -24.06
CA ILE A 202 -3.63 -17.35 -25.33
C ILE A 202 -3.26 -18.80 -25.67
N ARG A 203 -4.27 -19.67 -25.74
CA ARG A 203 -4.07 -21.05 -26.23
C ARG A 203 -3.86 -21.03 -27.75
N LYS A 204 -2.98 -21.91 -28.25
CA LYS A 204 -2.91 -22.19 -29.69
C LYS A 204 -4.20 -22.91 -30.13
N SER A 205 -4.70 -22.61 -31.33
CA SER A 205 -5.90 -23.27 -31.86
C SER A 205 -5.68 -24.79 -31.95
N GLY A 206 -6.45 -25.58 -31.19
CA GLY A 206 -6.40 -27.04 -31.21
C GLY A 206 -6.56 -27.73 -29.85
N ASP A 207 -6.36 -27.03 -28.72
CA ASP A 207 -6.48 -27.62 -27.38
C ASP A 207 -7.92 -27.53 -26.83
N THR A 208 -8.62 -28.66 -26.78
CA THR A 208 -10.03 -28.80 -26.37
C THR A 208 -10.25 -29.14 -24.89
N SER A 209 -9.26 -29.03 -24.01
CA SER A 209 -9.42 -29.34 -22.58
C SER A 209 -9.58 -28.09 -21.71
N ASP A 210 -10.83 -27.78 -21.31
CA ASP A 210 -11.21 -26.68 -20.42
C ASP A 210 -10.48 -26.76 -19.06
N SER A 211 -9.91 -25.68 -18.52
CA SER A 211 -10.66 -24.63 -17.83
C SER A 211 -9.76 -23.40 -17.56
N ASN A 212 -10.06 -22.24 -18.17
CA ASN A 212 -9.47 -20.96 -17.74
C ASN A 212 -10.59 -19.99 -17.33
N PRO A 213 -10.79 -19.74 -16.02
CA PRO A 213 -11.89 -18.91 -15.51
C PRO A 213 -11.79 -17.44 -15.94
N ALA A 214 -10.62 -16.95 -16.38
CA ALA A 214 -10.46 -15.57 -16.84
C ALA A 214 -11.05 -15.33 -18.24
N LEU A 215 -11.01 -16.35 -19.12
CA LEU A 215 -11.57 -16.27 -20.48
C LEU A 215 -13.09 -16.46 -20.47
N SER A 216 -13.60 -17.38 -19.65
CA SER A 216 -15.05 -17.54 -19.48
C SER A 216 -15.70 -16.30 -18.88
N TYR A 217 -15.00 -15.54 -18.03
CA TYR A 217 -15.48 -14.27 -17.48
C TYR A 217 -15.54 -13.13 -18.52
N LEU A 218 -14.62 -13.07 -19.48
CA LEU A 218 -14.61 -12.00 -20.49
C LEU A 218 -15.55 -12.25 -21.68
N VAL A 219 -15.84 -13.51 -22.00
CA VAL A 219 -16.74 -13.87 -23.11
C VAL A 219 -18.22 -13.86 -22.68
N SER A 220 -18.51 -13.97 -21.38
CA SER A 220 -19.89 -14.10 -20.88
C SER A 220 -20.53 -12.83 -20.32
N GLN A 221 -19.80 -11.72 -20.22
CA GLN A 221 -20.36 -10.48 -19.69
C GLN A 221 -20.83 -9.57 -20.83
N PRO A 222 -22.14 -9.23 -20.92
CA PRO A 222 -22.54 -8.08 -21.72
C PRO A 222 -21.82 -6.84 -21.17
N ILE A 223 -21.46 -5.91 -22.07
CA ILE A 223 -20.94 -4.60 -21.69
C ILE A 223 -21.91 -4.03 -20.64
N PRO A 224 -21.50 -3.85 -19.37
CA PRO A 224 -22.45 -3.40 -18.38
C PRO A 224 -22.90 -1.98 -18.74
N PRO A 225 -24.21 -1.70 -18.80
CA PRO A 225 -24.65 -0.31 -18.79
C PRO A 225 -24.08 0.34 -17.53
N SER A 226 -23.76 1.63 -17.61
CA SER A 226 -23.21 2.46 -16.51
C SER A 226 -23.73 1.99 -15.15
N LEU A 227 -22.85 1.39 -14.33
CA LEU A 227 -23.25 0.75 -13.08
C LEU A 227 -23.92 1.76 -12.14
N SER A 228 -25.24 1.62 -11.99
CA SER A 228 -25.92 1.99 -10.76
C SER A 228 -25.48 1.04 -9.64
N SER A 229 -25.29 1.60 -8.45
CA SER A 229 -24.72 0.95 -7.27
C SER A 229 -25.43 -0.34 -6.86
N PRO A 230 -24.73 -1.49 -6.68
CA PRO A 230 -25.30 -2.65 -6.02
C PRO A 230 -25.29 -2.48 -4.49
N SER A 231 -26.31 -3.04 -3.85
CA SER A 231 -26.60 -2.99 -2.42
C SER A 231 -25.47 -3.52 -1.54
N SER A 232 -25.06 -2.70 -0.57
CA SER A 232 -24.12 -3.02 0.49
C SER A 232 -24.71 -3.96 1.55
N LEU A 233 -23.92 -4.92 2.03
CA LEU A 233 -24.10 -5.48 3.37
C LEU A 233 -23.67 -4.41 4.39
N SER A 234 -24.63 -3.92 5.16
CA SER A 234 -24.46 -2.79 6.07
C SER A 234 -23.98 -3.22 7.45
N PHE A 235 -23.00 -2.49 7.97
CA PHE A 235 -22.60 -2.51 9.38
C PHE A 235 -22.44 -1.06 9.85
N PRO A 236 -22.68 -0.76 11.14
CA PRO A 236 -22.88 0.62 11.61
C PRO A 236 -21.58 1.45 11.57
N PRO A 237 -21.66 2.78 11.38
CA PRO A 237 -20.49 3.62 11.21
C PRO A 237 -19.96 4.15 12.55
N SER A 238 -18.63 4.14 12.71
CA SER A 238 -17.83 5.31 13.13
C SER A 238 -16.37 4.92 13.34
N LEU A 239 -15.46 5.54 12.60
CA LEU A 239 -14.08 5.94 12.98
C LEU A 239 -13.31 6.42 11.75
N SER A 240 -12.56 7.50 11.91
CA SER A 240 -11.73 8.10 10.86
C SER A 240 -10.44 7.30 10.71
N PHE A 241 -10.24 6.67 9.55
CA PHE A 241 -8.99 6.01 9.18
C PHE A 241 -8.37 6.70 7.97
N LEU A 242 -7.07 7.00 8.04
CA LEU A 242 -6.31 7.51 6.91
C LEU A 242 -5.74 6.32 6.13
N TYR A 243 -6.37 5.98 5.01
CA TYR A 243 -5.85 5.01 4.06
C TYR A 243 -4.77 5.67 3.19
N VAL A 244 -3.49 5.41 3.47
CA VAL A 244 -2.37 5.89 2.64
C VAL A 244 -2.06 4.83 1.58
N LYS A 245 -2.68 4.96 0.40
CA LYS A 245 -2.32 4.16 -0.77
C LYS A 245 -1.16 4.82 -1.50
N MET A 246 0.09 4.58 -1.06
CA MET A 246 1.23 4.90 -1.91
C MET A 246 1.39 3.77 -2.93
N GLN A 247 0.78 3.96 -4.10
CA GLN A 247 0.92 3.02 -5.20
C GLN A 247 2.22 3.35 -5.93
N VAL A 248 3.31 2.67 -5.54
CA VAL A 248 4.44 2.51 -6.46
C VAL A 248 3.89 1.78 -7.67
N PHE A 249 4.17 2.32 -8.85
CA PHE A 249 3.68 1.79 -10.11
C PHE A 249 4.16 0.34 -10.29
N PHE A 250 3.21 -0.59 -10.23
CA PHE A 250 3.32 -2.00 -10.61
C PHE A 250 2.34 -2.24 -11.72
#